data_AF-A0A9D1HF99-F1
#
_entry.id   AF-A0A9D1HF99-F1
#
_cell.length_a   1.000
_cell.length_b   1.000
_cell.length_c   1.000
_cell.angle_alpha   90.00
_cell.angle_beta   90.00
_cell.angle_gamma   90.00
#
_symmetry.space_group_name_H-M   'P 1'
#
loop_
_entity.id
_entity.type
_entity.pdbx_description
1 polymer ?
#
loop_
_entity_poly.entity_id
_entity_poly.type
_entity_poly.pdbx_seq_one_letter_code
_entity_poly.pdbx_strand_id
1 'polypeptide(L)'
;MAIWNPWHGCHKISAGCQNCYVYRRDAAIGKDASVVTKTGSFDLPLKRDRQKQYKLSPAGGTVFTCMTSDFFLEEADEWRAECWQMIKARPDLSFAIITKRIHRFMDCIPQDWGEGYPNVSVYCTAENQAMADERLPIYLTLPIRHKYICHEPLLGPVDIEPYLASGQIGYVLCGGESGDAARPCHYEWILSVREQCMEYQVPFHFKQTGAVFIKEGKTYHIPRKYQESQAARAGIDYEGSPDPSTEDPKQRKSEEKIQEKELDRERWLATDLFERIRRSPFRSRFQLKAADKRYVQEKGMEVIRSHAGDLVRQRLAPAHIPNDGKQTPMKGHPVFLAQHACGCCCRGCLGKWHGIPAGIPLTEEQQAYIVDTLMTWIGRQMEET
;
A
#
# COMPACT_ATOMS: atom_id res chain seq x y z
N MET A 1 -20.00 -12.20 1.98
CA MET A 1 -20.31 -11.09 1.06
C MET A 1 -21.76 -10.71 1.22
N ALA A 2 -22.05 -9.47 1.62
CA ALA A 2 -23.41 -8.95 1.65
C ALA A 2 -23.87 -8.57 0.24
N ILE A 3 -25.07 -8.97 -0.15
CA ILE A 3 -25.62 -8.72 -1.50
C ILE A 3 -27.03 -8.13 -1.38
N TRP A 4 -27.31 -7.10 -2.16
CA TRP A 4 -28.64 -6.52 -2.29
C TRP A 4 -29.05 -6.46 -3.78
N ASN A 5 -30.06 -7.24 -4.16
CA ASN A 5 -30.61 -7.23 -5.52
C ASN A 5 -32.02 -6.63 -5.50
N PRO A 6 -32.18 -5.30 -5.60
CA PRO A 6 -33.51 -4.69 -5.53
C PRO A 6 -34.39 -5.07 -6.73
N TRP A 7 -33.78 -5.33 -7.88
CA TRP A 7 -34.39 -5.93 -9.07
C TRP A 7 -33.48 -7.00 -9.65
N HIS A 8 -34.07 -7.82 -10.52
CA HIS A 8 -33.42 -8.92 -11.22
C HIS A 8 -33.77 -8.85 -12.71
N GLY A 9 -32.85 -9.31 -13.55
CA GLY A 9 -32.94 -9.21 -15.01
C GLY A 9 -32.11 -8.04 -15.54
N CYS A 10 -31.69 -8.12 -16.81
CA CYS A 10 -30.82 -7.12 -17.44
C CYS A 10 -30.78 -7.29 -18.96
N HIS A 11 -30.47 -6.22 -19.70
CA HIS A 11 -30.20 -6.29 -21.15
C HIS A 11 -28.70 -6.45 -21.43
N LYS A 12 -28.32 -7.24 -22.43
CA LYS A 12 -26.91 -7.34 -22.84
C LYS A 12 -26.53 -6.05 -23.58
N ILE A 13 -25.42 -5.42 -23.19
CA ILE A 13 -24.98 -4.13 -23.78
C ILE A 13 -23.60 -4.20 -24.45
N SER A 14 -22.80 -5.24 -24.17
CA SER A 14 -21.44 -5.34 -24.70
C SER A 14 -20.90 -6.77 -24.69
N ALA A 15 -19.68 -6.96 -25.20
CA ALA A 15 -19.03 -8.26 -25.33
C ALA A 15 -18.93 -9.02 -24.00
N GLY A 16 -18.77 -8.33 -22.87
CA GLY A 16 -18.76 -8.92 -21.53
C GLY A 16 -20.09 -9.49 -21.07
N CYS A 17 -21.20 -9.17 -21.75
CA CYS A 17 -22.52 -9.73 -21.45
C CYS A 17 -22.81 -11.05 -22.19
N GLN A 18 -22.00 -11.43 -23.18
CA GLN A 18 -22.32 -12.54 -24.07
C GLN A 18 -22.52 -13.86 -23.32
N ASN A 19 -21.60 -14.19 -22.39
CA ASN A 19 -21.67 -15.39 -21.55
C ASN A 19 -22.12 -15.09 -20.11
N CYS A 20 -22.97 -14.07 -19.94
CA CYS A 20 -23.42 -13.61 -18.62
C CYS A 20 -23.98 -14.77 -17.77
N TYR A 21 -23.49 -14.86 -16.53
CA TYR A 21 -23.88 -15.93 -15.61
C TYR A 21 -25.35 -15.85 -15.18
N VAL A 22 -25.96 -14.65 -15.19
CA VAL A 22 -27.39 -14.47 -14.87
C VAL A 22 -28.24 -15.14 -15.94
N TYR A 23 -28.00 -14.79 -17.22
CA TYR A 23 -28.66 -15.41 -18.36
C TYR A 23 -28.52 -16.93 -18.37
N ARG A 24 -27.32 -17.44 -18.11
CA ARG A 24 -27.07 -18.89 -18.03
C ARG A 24 -27.83 -19.56 -16.88
N ARG A 25 -27.85 -18.95 -15.69
CA ARG A 25 -28.54 -19.51 -14.51
C ARG A 25 -30.06 -19.51 -14.70
N ASP A 26 -30.61 -18.43 -15.23
CA ASP A 26 -32.05 -18.30 -15.42
C ASP A 26 -32.54 -19.22 -16.54
N ALA A 27 -31.80 -19.33 -17.64
CA ALA A 27 -32.11 -20.28 -18.71
C ALA A 27 -32.14 -21.74 -18.21
N ALA A 28 -31.25 -22.11 -17.28
CA ALA A 28 -31.21 -23.45 -16.70
C ALA A 28 -32.48 -23.83 -15.89
N ILE A 29 -33.28 -22.84 -15.49
CA ILE A 29 -34.56 -23.04 -14.80
C ILE A 29 -35.76 -22.54 -15.62
N GLY A 30 -35.57 -22.30 -16.92
CA GLY A 30 -36.63 -21.84 -17.83
C GLY A 30 -37.09 -20.40 -17.61
N LYS A 31 -36.26 -19.55 -16.99
CA LYS A 31 -36.55 -18.14 -16.74
C LYS A 31 -35.84 -17.25 -17.77
N ASP A 32 -36.55 -16.23 -18.25
CA ASP A 32 -35.99 -15.21 -19.14
C ASP A 32 -35.31 -14.08 -18.33
N ALA A 33 -33.98 -13.97 -18.43
CA ALA A 33 -33.18 -12.95 -17.77
C ALA A 33 -33.30 -11.54 -18.40
N SER A 34 -33.89 -11.42 -19.59
CA SER A 34 -34.15 -10.11 -20.21
C SER A 34 -35.32 -9.38 -19.56
N VAL A 35 -36.19 -10.10 -18.84
CA VAL A 35 -37.34 -9.53 -18.14
C VAL A 35 -36.89 -8.92 -16.81
N VAL A 36 -36.89 -7.60 -16.73
CA VAL A 36 -36.53 -6.86 -15.52
C VAL A 36 -37.71 -6.82 -14.55
N THR A 37 -37.48 -7.26 -13.31
CA THR A 37 -38.52 -7.32 -12.27
C THR A 37 -38.00 -6.89 -10.91
N LYS A 38 -38.82 -6.15 -10.15
CA LYS A 38 -38.58 -5.83 -8.73
C LYS A 38 -38.57 -7.13 -7.91
N THR A 39 -37.62 -7.28 -6.99
CA THR A 39 -37.52 -8.49 -6.16
C THR A 39 -38.13 -8.30 -4.77
N GLY A 40 -38.37 -9.42 -4.06
CA GLY A 40 -38.72 -9.39 -2.63
C GLY A 40 -37.60 -8.88 -1.71
N SER A 41 -36.40 -8.62 -2.24
CA SER A 41 -35.27 -8.01 -1.51
C SER A 41 -35.16 -6.51 -1.73
N PHE A 42 -36.14 -5.87 -2.38
CA PHE A 42 -36.12 -4.44 -2.68
C PHE A 42 -35.79 -3.56 -1.46
N ASP A 43 -36.47 -3.79 -0.36
CA ASP A 43 -36.37 -3.03 0.91
C ASP A 43 -35.32 -3.60 1.89
N LEU A 44 -34.43 -4.51 1.44
CA LEU A 44 -33.47 -5.20 2.31
C LEU A 44 -32.59 -4.28 3.17
N PRO A 45 -32.10 -3.11 2.71
CA PRO A 45 -31.32 -2.20 3.55
C PRO A 45 -32.08 -1.68 4.77
N LEU A 46 -33.41 -1.65 4.74
CA LEU A 46 -34.22 -1.21 5.87
C LEU A 46 -34.86 -2.39 6.63
N LYS A 47 -34.84 -3.59 6.06
CA LYS A 47 -35.39 -4.79 6.70
C LYS A 47 -34.66 -5.12 8.00
N ARG A 48 -35.47 -5.42 9.02
CA ARG A 48 -35.01 -5.86 10.33
C ARG A 48 -35.40 -7.31 10.60
N ASP A 49 -34.66 -7.97 11.48
CA ASP A 49 -34.99 -9.28 12.02
C ASP A 49 -36.01 -9.19 13.17
N ARG A 50 -36.31 -10.33 13.82
CA ARG A 50 -37.26 -10.39 14.94
C ARG A 50 -36.75 -9.67 16.18
N GLN A 51 -35.43 -9.50 16.30
CA GLN A 51 -34.74 -8.75 17.35
C GLN A 51 -34.63 -7.25 17.04
N LYS A 52 -35.31 -6.77 15.99
CA LYS A 52 -35.29 -5.38 15.52
C LYS A 52 -33.90 -4.90 15.06
N GLN A 53 -32.97 -5.81 14.76
CA GLN A 53 -31.67 -5.49 14.19
C GLN A 53 -31.75 -5.45 12.66
N TYR A 54 -31.00 -4.58 12.00
CA TYR A 54 -30.95 -4.57 10.54
C TYR A 54 -30.35 -5.88 10.01
N LYS A 55 -30.96 -6.44 8.97
CA LYS A 55 -30.47 -7.66 8.31
C LYS A 55 -29.12 -7.45 7.62
N LEU A 56 -28.87 -6.24 7.13
CA LEU A 56 -27.56 -5.83 6.64
C LEU A 56 -26.84 -5.08 7.76
N SER A 57 -25.64 -5.55 8.12
CA SER A 57 -24.78 -4.92 9.12
C SER A 57 -23.43 -4.53 8.51
N PRO A 58 -22.76 -3.49 9.06
CA PRO A 58 -21.43 -3.07 8.61
C PRO A 58 -20.38 -4.19 8.76
N ALA A 59 -20.54 -5.06 9.77
CA ALA A 59 -19.69 -6.23 9.96
C ALA A 59 -19.77 -7.25 8.81
N GLY A 60 -20.81 -7.18 7.97
CA GLY A 60 -20.94 -7.99 6.75
C GLY A 60 -20.05 -7.52 5.60
N GLY A 61 -19.33 -6.40 5.77
CA GLY A 61 -18.53 -5.75 4.75
C GLY A 61 -19.37 -4.98 3.74
N THR A 62 -18.78 -4.68 2.58
CA THR A 62 -19.43 -3.96 1.49
C THR A 62 -20.68 -4.71 0.99
N VAL A 63 -21.77 -3.94 0.79
CA VAL A 63 -23.01 -4.42 0.19
C VAL A 63 -22.91 -4.31 -1.33
N PHE A 64 -22.79 -5.44 -2.00
CA PHE A 64 -22.76 -5.48 -3.46
C PHE A 64 -24.19 -5.41 -4.03
N THR A 65 -24.46 -4.34 -4.77
CA THR A 65 -25.79 -4.01 -5.28
C THR A 65 -25.96 -4.48 -6.72
N CYS A 66 -27.13 -5.04 -7.05
CA CYS A 66 -27.49 -5.47 -8.40
C CYS A 66 -26.56 -6.54 -8.99
N MET A 67 -26.13 -7.52 -8.19
CA MET A 67 -25.36 -8.65 -8.70
C MET A 67 -26.13 -9.45 -9.76
N THR A 68 -27.46 -9.49 -9.73
CA THR A 68 -28.29 -10.16 -10.75
C THR A 68 -29.00 -9.19 -11.71
N SER A 69 -28.52 -7.97 -11.85
CA SER A 69 -29.09 -6.93 -12.71
C SER A 69 -28.03 -5.85 -13.00
N ASP A 70 -28.45 -4.64 -13.39
CA ASP A 70 -27.58 -3.45 -13.41
C ASP A 70 -28.37 -2.31 -12.76
N PHE A 71 -27.71 -1.47 -11.95
CA PHE A 71 -28.41 -0.44 -11.18
C PHE A 71 -28.96 0.70 -12.07
N PHE A 72 -28.36 0.89 -13.25
CA PHE A 72 -28.72 1.94 -14.19
C PHE A 72 -29.55 1.41 -15.39
N LEU A 73 -30.40 0.40 -15.18
CA LEU A 73 -31.40 -0.04 -16.16
C LEU A 73 -32.57 0.95 -16.26
N GLU A 74 -33.11 1.16 -17.45
CA GLU A 74 -34.23 2.07 -17.71
C GLU A 74 -35.48 1.64 -16.93
N GLU A 75 -35.80 0.36 -16.89
CA GLU A 75 -36.96 -0.17 -16.17
C GLU A 75 -36.86 0.04 -14.65
N ALA A 76 -35.65 0.26 -14.13
CA ALA A 76 -35.47 0.56 -12.71
C ALA A 76 -35.72 2.04 -12.39
N ASP A 77 -35.92 2.93 -13.37
CA ASP A 77 -36.15 4.36 -13.16
C ASP A 77 -37.33 4.61 -12.20
N GLU A 78 -38.39 3.81 -12.32
CA GLU A 78 -39.59 3.91 -11.46
C GLU A 78 -39.33 3.58 -9.99
N TRP A 79 -38.27 2.81 -9.69
CA TRP A 79 -38.00 2.31 -8.33
C TRP A 79 -36.72 2.88 -7.71
N ARG A 80 -35.81 3.40 -8.54
CA ARG A 80 -34.45 3.77 -8.12
C ARG A 80 -34.43 4.89 -7.08
N ALA A 81 -35.38 5.83 -7.14
CA ALA A 81 -35.48 6.91 -6.17
C ALA A 81 -35.61 6.38 -4.73
N GLU A 82 -36.42 5.34 -4.51
CA GLU A 82 -36.54 4.69 -3.20
C GLU A 82 -35.22 3.99 -2.80
N CYS A 83 -34.51 3.38 -3.74
CA CYS A 83 -33.19 2.78 -3.47
C CYS A 83 -32.17 3.83 -3.02
N TRP A 84 -32.14 5.01 -3.63
CA TRP A 84 -31.28 6.10 -3.17
C TRP A 84 -31.64 6.58 -1.76
N GLN A 85 -32.92 6.67 -1.43
CA GLN A 85 -33.37 6.98 -0.07
C GLN A 85 -32.90 5.92 0.94
N MET A 86 -32.96 4.63 0.58
CA MET A 86 -32.47 3.55 1.42
C MET A 86 -30.95 3.59 1.63
N ILE A 87 -30.18 3.87 0.57
CA ILE A 87 -28.72 4.05 0.64
C ILE A 87 -28.37 5.21 1.57
N LYS A 88 -29.06 6.35 1.42
CA LYS A 88 -28.87 7.54 2.25
C LYS A 88 -29.25 7.30 3.72
N ALA A 89 -30.30 6.53 3.96
CA ALA A 89 -30.75 6.16 5.31
C ALA A 89 -29.82 5.17 6.02
N ARG A 90 -28.87 4.56 5.31
CA ARG A 90 -27.90 3.61 5.83
C ARG A 90 -26.45 4.10 5.65
N PRO A 91 -26.07 5.25 6.25
CA PRO A 91 -24.70 5.77 6.15
C PRO A 91 -23.67 4.86 6.85
N ASP A 92 -24.13 3.93 7.69
CA ASP A 92 -23.30 2.91 8.32
C ASP A 92 -22.85 1.78 7.37
N LEU A 93 -23.51 1.64 6.21
CA LEU A 93 -23.16 0.63 5.20
C LEU A 93 -22.43 1.27 4.02
N SER A 94 -21.42 0.57 3.49
CA SER A 94 -20.81 0.87 2.19
C SER A 94 -21.49 0.07 1.08
N PHE A 95 -21.90 0.72 0.00
CA PHE A 95 -22.55 0.11 -1.15
C PHE A 95 -21.62 0.10 -2.37
N ALA A 96 -21.47 -1.04 -3.02
CA ALA A 96 -20.77 -1.18 -4.30
C ALA A 96 -21.79 -1.34 -5.44
N ILE A 97 -21.76 -0.42 -6.40
CA ILE A 97 -22.56 -0.46 -7.63
C ILE A 97 -21.63 -0.76 -8.80
N ILE A 98 -21.73 -1.94 -9.39
CA ILE A 98 -20.93 -2.34 -10.55
C ILE A 98 -21.81 -2.23 -11.79
N THR A 99 -21.37 -1.49 -12.82
CA THR A 99 -22.20 -1.21 -13.99
C THR A 99 -21.43 -1.29 -15.31
N LYS A 100 -22.14 -1.60 -16.40
CA LYS A 100 -21.70 -1.41 -17.79
C LYS A 100 -22.42 -0.22 -18.47
N ARG A 101 -23.29 0.48 -17.74
CA ARG A 101 -24.17 1.56 -18.22
C ARG A 101 -23.78 2.90 -17.63
N ILE A 102 -22.48 3.16 -17.53
CA ILE A 102 -21.99 4.38 -16.87
C ILE A 102 -22.47 5.66 -17.56
N HIS A 103 -22.80 5.59 -18.86
CA HIS A 103 -23.39 6.68 -19.63
C HIS A 103 -24.73 7.18 -19.09
N ARG A 104 -25.50 6.35 -18.36
CA ARG A 104 -26.79 6.74 -17.75
C ARG A 104 -26.66 7.36 -16.37
N PHE A 105 -25.44 7.48 -15.83
CA PHE A 105 -25.24 7.85 -14.43
C PHE A 105 -25.93 9.16 -14.07
N MET A 106 -25.76 10.22 -14.88
CA MET A 106 -26.34 11.54 -14.61
C MET A 106 -27.86 11.55 -14.66
N ASP A 107 -28.47 10.67 -15.46
CA ASP A 107 -29.94 10.51 -15.52
C ASP A 107 -30.50 9.75 -14.31
N CYS A 108 -29.63 9.01 -13.61
CA CYS A 108 -30.04 8.06 -12.58
C CYS A 108 -29.78 8.52 -11.15
N ILE A 109 -29.00 9.57 -10.92
CA ILE A 109 -28.66 10.07 -9.58
C ILE A 109 -29.80 10.89 -8.95
N PRO A 110 -29.90 10.94 -7.61
CA PRO A 110 -30.88 11.79 -6.93
C PRO A 110 -30.46 13.27 -7.01
N GLN A 111 -31.42 14.18 -6.83
CA GLN A 111 -31.16 15.62 -6.91
C GLN A 111 -30.15 16.13 -5.87
N ASP A 112 -30.04 15.45 -4.73
CA ASP A 112 -29.14 15.80 -3.63
C ASP A 112 -27.78 15.10 -3.70
N TRP A 113 -27.41 14.56 -4.85
CA TRP A 113 -26.17 13.80 -5.03
C TRP A 113 -24.89 14.59 -4.71
N GLY A 114 -24.87 15.88 -5.05
CA GLY A 114 -23.71 16.76 -4.81
C GLY A 114 -22.44 16.22 -5.47
N GLU A 115 -21.37 16.09 -4.68
CA GLU A 115 -20.06 15.55 -5.11
C GLU A 115 -19.99 14.00 -5.01
N GLY A 116 -21.11 13.35 -4.67
CA GLY A 116 -21.22 11.91 -4.52
C GLY A 116 -21.37 11.46 -3.07
N TYR A 117 -22.23 10.45 -2.87
CA TYR A 117 -22.46 9.88 -1.54
C TYR A 117 -21.20 9.17 -1.00
N PRO A 118 -20.76 9.47 0.23
CA PRO A 118 -19.51 8.92 0.78
C PRO A 118 -19.56 7.42 1.05
N ASN A 119 -20.76 6.85 1.13
CA ASN A 119 -20.96 5.44 1.36
C ASN A 119 -21.26 4.66 0.07
N VAL A 120 -21.00 5.24 -1.11
CA VAL A 120 -21.23 4.61 -2.42
C VAL A 120 -19.93 4.58 -3.22
N SER A 121 -19.55 3.37 -3.62
CA SER A 121 -18.51 3.12 -4.61
C SER A 121 -19.14 2.67 -5.91
N VAL A 122 -18.74 3.29 -7.02
CA VAL A 122 -19.19 2.89 -8.36
C VAL A 122 -18.04 2.23 -9.07
N TYR A 123 -18.26 1.05 -9.63
CA TYR A 123 -17.29 0.33 -10.44
C TYR A 123 -17.72 0.44 -11.92
N CYS A 124 -16.92 1.12 -12.72
CA CYS A 124 -17.10 1.15 -14.16
C CYS A 124 -16.51 -0.12 -14.78
N THR A 125 -17.35 -0.96 -15.38
CA THR A 125 -16.87 -2.17 -16.05
C THR A 125 -16.34 -1.85 -17.43
N ALA A 126 -15.11 -2.27 -17.73
CA ALA A 126 -14.48 -2.15 -19.03
C ALA A 126 -13.83 -3.48 -19.42
N GLU A 127 -14.57 -4.39 -20.04
CA GLU A 127 -14.07 -5.76 -20.30
C GLU A 127 -12.93 -5.88 -21.33
N ASN A 128 -12.67 -4.84 -22.14
CA ASN A 128 -11.63 -4.79 -23.17
C ASN A 128 -11.28 -3.33 -23.49
N GLN A 129 -10.25 -3.10 -24.32
CA GLN A 129 -9.79 -1.74 -24.67
C GLN A 129 -10.90 -0.86 -25.24
N ALA A 130 -11.71 -1.37 -26.17
CA ALA A 130 -12.77 -0.60 -26.78
C ALA A 130 -13.78 -0.08 -25.74
N MET A 131 -14.13 -0.91 -24.74
CA MET A 131 -15.03 -0.48 -23.67
C MET A 131 -14.32 0.43 -22.65
N ALA A 132 -13.01 0.30 -22.45
CA ALA A 132 -12.23 1.25 -21.65
C ALA A 132 -12.27 2.64 -22.30
N ASP A 133 -11.97 2.73 -23.59
CA ASP A 133 -11.94 3.96 -24.38
C ASP A 133 -13.31 4.62 -24.53
N GLU A 134 -14.38 3.81 -24.55
CA GLU A 134 -15.75 4.34 -24.59
C GLU A 134 -16.20 4.87 -23.23
N ARG A 135 -15.95 4.11 -22.14
CA ARG A 135 -16.62 4.33 -20.86
C ARG A 135 -15.80 5.17 -19.89
N LEU A 136 -14.48 5.00 -19.85
CA LEU A 136 -13.63 5.65 -18.85
C LEU A 136 -13.53 7.16 -19.05
N PRO A 137 -13.47 7.73 -20.28
CA PRO A 137 -13.53 9.18 -20.46
C PRO A 137 -14.82 9.80 -19.90
N ILE A 138 -15.98 9.20 -20.18
CA ILE A 138 -17.26 9.64 -19.60
C ILE A 138 -17.17 9.54 -18.07
N TYR A 139 -16.74 8.39 -17.58
CA TYR A 139 -16.66 8.09 -16.16
C TYR A 139 -15.84 9.10 -15.36
N LEU A 140 -14.72 9.58 -15.90
CA LEU A 140 -13.85 10.58 -15.25
C LEU A 140 -14.50 11.97 -15.12
N THR A 141 -15.56 12.26 -15.87
CA THR A 141 -16.31 13.54 -15.77
C THR A 141 -17.43 13.52 -14.72
N LEU A 142 -17.82 12.32 -14.25
CA LEU A 142 -18.99 12.16 -13.37
C LEU A 142 -18.68 12.54 -11.91
N PRO A 143 -19.64 13.09 -11.15
CA PRO A 143 -19.45 13.47 -9.73
C PRO A 143 -19.49 12.23 -8.82
N ILE A 144 -18.53 11.33 -8.94
CA ILE A 144 -18.45 10.09 -8.16
C ILE A 144 -17.26 10.20 -7.23
N ARG A 145 -17.49 10.08 -5.92
CA ARG A 145 -16.45 10.17 -4.90
C ARG A 145 -15.49 8.97 -4.90
N HIS A 146 -16.02 7.76 -5.01
CA HIS A 146 -15.22 6.52 -5.01
C HIS A 146 -15.32 5.85 -6.38
N LYS A 147 -14.37 6.18 -7.26
CA LYS A 147 -14.31 5.67 -8.62
C LYS A 147 -13.40 4.46 -8.75
N TYR A 148 -13.95 3.32 -9.13
CA TYR A 148 -13.23 2.07 -9.30
C TYR A 148 -13.42 1.50 -10.70
N ILE A 149 -12.42 0.78 -11.22
CA ILE A 149 -12.49 0.09 -12.51
C ILE A 149 -12.70 -1.41 -12.26
N CYS A 150 -13.55 -2.04 -13.09
CA CYS A 150 -13.77 -3.48 -13.07
C CYS A 150 -13.48 -4.07 -14.46
N HIS A 151 -12.46 -4.92 -14.55
CA HIS A 151 -12.18 -5.76 -15.72
C HIS A 151 -12.63 -7.20 -15.43
N GLU A 152 -13.94 -7.40 -15.26
CA GLU A 152 -14.52 -8.74 -15.07
C GLU A 152 -15.80 -8.92 -15.92
N PRO A 153 -15.76 -9.77 -16.97
CA PRO A 153 -14.58 -10.52 -17.43
C PRO A 153 -13.55 -9.62 -18.13
N LEU A 154 -12.25 -9.90 -17.95
CA LEU A 154 -11.18 -9.36 -18.78
C LEU A 154 -11.08 -10.18 -20.08
N LEU A 155 -11.33 -9.53 -21.21
CA LEU A 155 -11.48 -10.17 -22.53
C LEU A 155 -10.37 -9.80 -23.54
N GLY A 156 -9.28 -9.24 -23.05
CA GLY A 156 -8.13 -8.85 -23.85
C GLY A 156 -7.17 -7.99 -23.05
N PRO A 157 -6.01 -7.62 -23.63
CA PRO A 157 -5.15 -6.60 -23.04
C PRO A 157 -5.90 -5.26 -22.97
N VAL A 158 -5.65 -4.51 -21.91
CA VAL A 158 -6.19 -3.17 -21.71
C VAL A 158 -5.08 -2.27 -21.18
N ASP A 159 -4.88 -1.14 -21.83
CA ASP A 159 -4.13 0.01 -21.36
C ASP A 159 -5.08 1.00 -20.71
N ILE A 160 -4.88 1.22 -19.40
CA ILE A 160 -5.61 2.16 -18.58
C ILE A 160 -4.73 3.27 -17.99
N GLU A 161 -3.43 3.33 -18.32
CA GLU A 161 -2.52 4.38 -17.83
C GLU A 161 -3.08 5.80 -18.07
N PRO A 162 -3.65 6.13 -19.25
CA PRO A 162 -4.22 7.47 -19.49
C PRO A 162 -5.34 7.83 -18.51
N TYR A 163 -6.08 6.84 -18.01
CA TYR A 163 -7.18 7.04 -17.07
C TYR A 163 -6.69 7.07 -15.62
N LEU A 164 -5.68 6.27 -15.28
CA LEU A 164 -5.03 6.29 -13.96
C LEU A 164 -4.30 7.62 -13.71
N ALA A 165 -3.68 8.19 -14.75
CA ALA A 165 -3.00 9.49 -14.71
C ALA A 165 -3.89 10.66 -14.26
N SER A 166 -5.23 10.51 -14.30
CA SER A 166 -6.16 11.49 -13.76
C SER A 166 -6.08 11.67 -12.23
N GLY A 167 -5.54 10.67 -11.52
CA GLY A 167 -5.52 10.62 -10.06
C GLY A 167 -6.90 10.40 -9.41
N GLN A 168 -7.95 10.14 -10.20
CA GLN A 168 -9.31 9.98 -9.69
C GLN A 168 -9.72 8.52 -9.43
N ILE A 169 -8.99 7.55 -9.98
CA ILE A 169 -9.31 6.12 -9.86
C ILE A 169 -8.68 5.59 -8.57
N GLY A 170 -9.50 5.10 -7.65
CA GLY A 170 -9.05 4.65 -6.33
C GLY A 170 -8.88 3.14 -6.17
N TYR A 171 -9.23 2.34 -7.18
CA TYR A 171 -9.15 0.87 -7.12
C TYR A 171 -9.38 0.25 -8.50
N VAL A 172 -8.68 -0.85 -8.79
CA VAL A 172 -8.88 -1.66 -9.99
C VAL A 172 -9.08 -3.13 -9.62
N LEU A 173 -10.15 -3.73 -10.14
CA LEU A 173 -10.44 -5.15 -9.99
C LEU A 173 -10.32 -5.87 -11.34
N CYS A 174 -9.67 -7.02 -11.36
CA CYS A 174 -9.58 -7.87 -12.55
C CYS A 174 -10.07 -9.30 -12.28
N GLY A 175 -10.70 -9.92 -13.28
CA GLY A 175 -11.03 -11.33 -13.23
C GLY A 175 -11.45 -11.93 -14.57
N GLY A 176 -11.24 -13.24 -14.72
CA GLY A 176 -11.64 -13.99 -15.91
C GLY A 176 -13.13 -14.31 -15.97
N GLU A 177 -13.59 -14.75 -17.14
CA GLU A 177 -14.98 -15.16 -17.38
C GLU A 177 -15.29 -16.53 -16.74
N SER A 178 -16.49 -16.70 -16.19
CA SER A 178 -16.92 -17.94 -15.53
C SER A 178 -18.00 -18.69 -16.32
N GLY A 179 -18.10 -20.00 -16.09
CA GLY A 179 -19.06 -20.88 -16.76
C GLY A 179 -18.44 -21.66 -17.92
N ASP A 180 -19.22 -22.58 -18.49
CA ASP A 180 -18.70 -23.58 -19.44
C ASP A 180 -18.34 -22.99 -20.80
N ALA A 181 -18.95 -21.86 -21.16
CA ALA A 181 -18.65 -21.10 -22.38
C ALA A 181 -17.62 -19.97 -22.14
N ALA A 182 -16.89 -20.00 -21.02
CA ALA A 182 -15.93 -18.94 -20.68
C ALA A 182 -14.86 -18.79 -21.75
N ARG A 183 -14.61 -17.55 -22.15
CA ARG A 183 -13.48 -17.19 -23.02
C ARG A 183 -12.16 -17.20 -22.23
N PRO A 184 -11.02 -17.46 -22.91
CA PRO A 184 -9.71 -17.45 -22.26
C PRO A 184 -9.38 -16.11 -21.62
N CYS A 185 -8.89 -16.15 -20.37
CA CYS A 185 -8.25 -15.04 -19.69
C CYS A 185 -6.76 -15.33 -19.57
N HIS A 186 -5.91 -14.45 -20.10
CA HIS A 186 -4.45 -14.61 -20.05
C HIS A 186 -3.88 -13.94 -18.80
N TYR A 187 -2.97 -14.63 -18.12
CA TYR A 187 -2.29 -14.13 -16.93
C TYR A 187 -1.47 -12.88 -17.25
N GLU A 188 -0.90 -12.80 -18.45
CA GLU A 188 -0.11 -11.67 -18.91
C GLU A 188 -0.96 -10.37 -18.99
N TRP A 189 -2.25 -10.47 -19.30
CA TRP A 189 -3.15 -9.30 -19.27
C TRP A 189 -3.40 -8.81 -17.84
N ILE A 190 -3.57 -9.74 -16.90
CA ILE A 190 -3.75 -9.43 -15.47
C ILE A 190 -2.51 -8.73 -14.92
N LEU A 191 -1.31 -9.24 -15.24
CA LEU A 191 -0.04 -8.63 -14.82
C LEU A 191 0.16 -7.24 -15.43
N SER A 192 -0.16 -7.06 -16.71
CA SER A 192 -0.10 -5.76 -17.38
C SER A 192 -0.96 -4.71 -16.66
N VAL A 193 -2.22 -5.03 -16.33
CA VAL A 193 -3.10 -4.08 -15.62
C VAL A 193 -2.56 -3.78 -14.22
N ARG A 194 -2.03 -4.80 -13.52
CA ARG A 194 -1.40 -4.62 -12.20
C ARG A 194 -0.20 -3.68 -12.27
N GLU A 195 0.68 -3.85 -13.25
CA GLU A 195 1.88 -3.00 -13.43
C GLU A 195 1.49 -1.53 -13.63
N GLN A 196 0.48 -1.27 -14.47
CA GLN A 196 -0.08 0.07 -14.63
C GLN A 196 -0.64 0.62 -13.31
N CYS A 197 -1.35 -0.20 -12.52
CA CYS A 197 -1.84 0.23 -11.21
C CYS A 197 -0.72 0.55 -10.23
N MET A 198 0.37 -0.21 -10.24
CA MET A 198 1.53 0.04 -9.38
C MET A 198 2.24 1.36 -9.70
N GLU A 199 2.40 1.68 -10.99
CA GLU A 199 3.00 2.93 -11.44
C GLU A 199 2.25 4.15 -10.88
N TYR A 200 0.91 4.09 -10.86
CA TYR A 200 0.05 5.15 -10.35
C TYR A 200 -0.38 4.95 -8.88
N GLN A 201 0.23 4.00 -8.16
CA GLN A 201 -0.07 3.68 -6.76
C GLN A 201 -1.54 3.37 -6.45
N VAL A 202 -2.29 2.88 -7.44
CA VAL A 202 -3.70 2.52 -7.30
C VAL A 202 -3.82 1.09 -6.81
N PRO A 203 -4.60 0.80 -5.75
CA PRO A 203 -4.78 -0.56 -5.30
C PRO A 203 -5.40 -1.46 -6.39
N PHE A 204 -4.89 -2.68 -6.50
CA PHE A 204 -5.26 -3.66 -7.50
C PHE A 204 -5.61 -5.00 -6.86
N HIS A 205 -6.67 -5.64 -7.35
CA HIS A 205 -7.10 -6.96 -6.89
C HIS A 205 -7.39 -7.91 -8.03
N PHE A 206 -6.75 -9.08 -7.99
CA PHE A 206 -7.03 -10.19 -8.87
C PHE A 206 -8.09 -11.11 -8.24
N LYS A 207 -9.36 -10.82 -8.56
CA LYS A 207 -10.51 -11.47 -7.92
C LYS A 207 -10.66 -12.94 -8.29
N GLN A 208 -10.55 -13.28 -9.58
CA GLN A 208 -10.73 -14.66 -10.03
C GLN A 208 -10.03 -14.97 -11.36
N THR A 209 -9.65 -16.23 -11.53
CA THR A 209 -9.01 -16.73 -12.76
C THR A 209 -9.96 -16.87 -13.96
N GLY A 210 -11.27 -17.05 -13.72
CA GLY A 210 -12.21 -17.53 -14.74
C GLY A 210 -12.08 -19.03 -15.00
N ALA A 211 -12.93 -19.58 -15.87
CA ALA A 211 -12.97 -21.03 -16.11
C ALA A 211 -11.93 -21.51 -17.13
N VAL A 212 -11.50 -20.65 -18.05
CA VAL A 212 -10.44 -20.91 -19.02
C VAL A 212 -9.33 -19.89 -18.80
N PHE A 213 -8.24 -20.34 -18.19
CA PHE A 213 -7.13 -19.47 -17.80
C PHE A 213 -5.84 -19.88 -18.52
N ILE A 214 -5.12 -18.95 -19.11
CA ILE A 214 -3.88 -19.22 -19.83
C ILE A 214 -2.73 -18.56 -19.08
N LYS A 215 -1.69 -19.33 -18.77
CA LYS A 215 -0.48 -18.83 -18.13
C LYS A 215 0.73 -19.51 -18.76
N GLU A 216 1.70 -18.73 -19.25
CA GLU A 216 2.93 -19.25 -19.84
C GLU A 216 2.65 -20.23 -21.00
N GLY A 217 1.66 -19.90 -21.83
CA GLY A 217 1.22 -20.72 -22.96
C GLY A 217 0.43 -22.00 -22.60
N LYS A 218 0.26 -22.30 -21.31
CA LYS A 218 -0.53 -23.45 -20.84
C LYS A 218 -1.96 -23.05 -20.49
N THR A 219 -2.93 -23.80 -21.01
CA THR A 219 -4.35 -23.63 -20.68
C THR A 219 -4.74 -24.46 -19.46
N TYR A 220 -5.44 -23.82 -18.53
CA TYR A 220 -5.99 -24.40 -17.32
C TYR A 220 -7.51 -24.26 -17.34
N HIS A 221 -8.21 -25.38 -17.16
CA HIS A 221 -9.65 -25.38 -16.95
C HIS A 221 -9.92 -25.42 -15.45
N ILE A 222 -10.39 -24.30 -14.90
CA ILE A 222 -10.50 -24.11 -13.45
C ILE A 222 -11.98 -24.17 -13.02
N PRO A 223 -12.38 -25.20 -12.25
CA PRO A 223 -13.73 -25.30 -11.72
C PRO A 223 -14.13 -24.08 -10.88
N ARG A 224 -15.40 -23.64 -10.94
CA ARG A 224 -15.89 -22.42 -10.28
C ARG A 224 -15.44 -22.27 -8.83
N LYS A 225 -15.52 -23.35 -8.04
CA LYS A 225 -15.14 -23.38 -6.62
C LYS A 225 -13.66 -23.06 -6.33
N TYR A 226 -12.80 -23.11 -7.34
CA TYR A 226 -11.36 -22.85 -7.22
C TYR A 226 -10.92 -21.55 -7.89
N GLN A 227 -11.80 -20.84 -8.60
CA GLN A 227 -11.38 -19.69 -9.42
C GLN A 227 -10.83 -18.54 -8.58
N GLU A 228 -11.47 -18.24 -7.45
CA GLU A 228 -11.06 -17.19 -6.52
C GLU A 228 -9.85 -17.64 -5.68
N SER A 229 -9.85 -18.88 -5.17
CA SER A 229 -8.71 -19.37 -4.38
C SER A 229 -7.44 -19.53 -5.19
N GLN A 230 -7.53 -19.91 -6.46
CA GLN A 230 -6.36 -19.97 -7.35
C GLN A 230 -5.86 -18.57 -7.73
N ALA A 231 -6.75 -17.58 -7.88
CA ALA A 231 -6.35 -16.19 -8.10
C ALA A 231 -5.60 -15.64 -6.87
N ALA A 232 -6.16 -15.84 -5.67
CA ALA A 232 -5.51 -15.43 -4.41
C ALA A 232 -4.13 -16.08 -4.23
N ARG A 233 -3.96 -17.34 -4.64
CA ARG A 233 -2.66 -18.05 -4.59
C ARG A 233 -1.60 -17.47 -5.52
N ALA A 234 -1.98 -16.64 -6.51
CA ALA A 234 -0.99 -15.94 -7.33
C ALA A 234 -0.23 -14.88 -6.52
N GLY A 235 -0.81 -14.35 -5.44
CA GLY A 235 -0.14 -13.40 -4.55
C GLY A 235 0.21 -12.07 -5.23
N ILE A 236 -0.62 -11.64 -6.19
CA ILE A 236 -0.35 -10.46 -7.02
C ILE A 236 -1.22 -9.25 -6.69
N ASP A 237 -2.07 -9.33 -5.67
CA ASP A 237 -2.79 -8.17 -5.17
C ASP A 237 -1.81 -7.08 -4.75
N TYR A 238 -2.20 -5.82 -4.94
CA TYR A 238 -1.42 -4.66 -4.57
C TYR A 238 -2.31 -3.71 -3.77
N GLU A 239 -1.91 -3.40 -2.54
CA GLU A 239 -2.74 -2.62 -1.62
C GLU A 239 -2.72 -1.10 -1.90
N GLY A 240 -1.94 -0.67 -2.91
CA GLY A 240 -1.67 0.75 -3.14
C GLY A 240 -0.65 1.31 -2.14
N SER A 241 -0.36 2.59 -2.27
CA SER A 241 0.17 3.38 -1.14
C SER A 241 -1.02 3.83 -0.28
N PRO A 242 -0.87 3.99 1.05
CA PRO A 242 -1.94 4.54 1.88
C PRO A 242 -2.46 5.84 1.26
N ASP A 243 -3.79 5.95 1.10
CA ASP A 243 -4.41 7.20 0.65
C ASP A 243 -4.20 8.25 1.74
N PRO A 244 -3.47 9.36 1.49
CA PRO A 244 -3.23 10.40 2.48
C PRO A 244 -4.51 11.07 3.01
N SER A 245 -5.65 10.89 2.31
CA SER A 245 -6.96 11.37 2.72
C SER A 245 -7.71 10.41 3.66
N THR A 246 -7.22 9.17 3.81
CA THR A 246 -7.73 8.16 4.75
C THR A 246 -6.92 8.07 6.05
N GLU A 247 -5.76 8.73 6.11
CA GLU A 247 -4.94 8.82 7.31
C GLU A 247 -5.58 9.71 8.39
N ASP A 248 -5.64 9.21 9.63
CA ASP A 248 -6.07 10.00 10.77
C ASP A 248 -5.19 11.26 10.85
N PRO A 249 -5.76 12.48 10.86
CA PRO A 249 -5.00 13.73 10.96
C PRO A 249 -4.00 13.77 12.14
N LYS A 250 -4.22 12.97 13.18
CA LYS A 250 -3.29 12.81 14.31
C LYS A 250 -2.09 11.92 13.97
N GLN A 251 -2.27 10.87 13.17
CA GLN A 251 -1.17 10.01 12.69
C GLN A 251 -0.29 10.77 11.69
N ARG A 252 -0.89 11.46 10.72
CA ARG A 252 -0.15 12.29 9.76
C ARG A 252 0.73 13.34 10.43
N LYS A 253 0.20 14.09 11.40
CA LYS A 253 1.01 15.04 12.20
C LYS A 253 2.11 14.38 13.01
N SER A 254 1.93 13.12 13.42
CA SER A 254 2.94 12.38 14.15
C SER A 254 4.06 11.90 13.23
N GLU A 255 3.72 11.46 12.01
CA GLU A 255 4.65 10.98 10.99
C GLU A 255 5.41 12.12 10.34
N GLU A 256 4.74 13.22 9.96
CA GLU A 256 5.40 14.46 9.50
C GLU A 256 6.41 14.96 10.54
N LYS A 257 6.08 14.86 11.83
CA LYS A 257 6.97 15.24 12.93
C LYS A 257 8.10 14.23 13.18
N ILE A 258 7.91 12.96 12.85
CA ILE A 258 8.98 11.94 12.88
C ILE A 258 9.91 12.19 11.69
N GLN A 259 9.38 12.40 10.50
CA GLN A 259 10.14 12.64 9.28
C GLN A 259 10.92 13.96 9.36
N GLU A 260 10.31 15.03 9.89
CA GLU A 260 11.01 16.29 10.18
C GLU A 260 12.15 16.09 11.19
N LYS A 261 11.95 15.29 12.23
CA LYS A 261 13.01 14.94 13.19
C LYS A 261 14.12 14.08 12.59
N GLU A 262 13.79 13.18 11.67
CA GLU A 262 14.76 12.34 10.96
C GLU A 262 15.59 13.19 9.99
N LEU A 263 14.94 14.06 9.21
CA LEU A 263 15.58 15.07 8.36
C LEU A 263 16.49 16.01 9.16
N ASP A 264 16.04 16.51 10.31
CA ASP A 264 16.86 17.32 11.22
C ASP A 264 18.07 16.54 11.75
N ARG A 265 17.89 15.26 12.06
CA ARG A 265 18.98 14.39 12.53
C ARG A 265 20.00 14.12 11.43
N GLU A 266 19.56 13.85 10.21
CA GLU A 266 20.46 13.68 9.06
C GLU A 266 21.23 14.95 8.75
N ARG A 267 20.53 16.10 8.74
CA ARG A 267 21.16 17.41 8.58
C ARG A 267 22.18 17.71 9.67
N TRP A 268 21.88 17.35 10.92
CA TRP A 268 22.82 17.47 12.03
C TRP A 268 24.03 16.54 11.87
N LEU A 269 23.82 15.28 11.46
CA LEU A 269 24.91 14.32 11.20
C LEU A 269 25.82 14.74 10.05
N ALA A 270 25.28 15.44 9.04
CA ALA A 270 26.04 15.97 7.91
C ALA A 270 26.96 17.15 8.27
N THR A 271 26.81 17.76 9.46
CA THR A 271 27.71 18.81 9.93
C THR A 271 29.02 18.23 10.50
N ASP A 272 30.09 19.04 10.48
CA ASP A 272 31.42 18.62 10.95
C ASP A 272 31.37 18.00 12.34
N LEU A 273 31.87 16.77 12.45
CA LEU A 273 31.83 15.98 13.67
C LEU A 273 32.61 16.66 14.82
N PHE A 274 33.78 17.23 14.52
CA PHE A 274 34.64 17.82 15.55
C PHE A 274 34.09 19.14 16.08
N GLU A 275 33.42 19.93 15.24
CA GLU A 275 32.61 21.08 15.66
C GLU A 275 31.50 20.67 16.62
N ARG A 276 30.76 19.60 16.26
CA ARG A 276 29.69 19.06 17.13
C ARG A 276 30.22 18.54 18.46
N ILE A 277 31.34 17.81 18.45
CA ILE A 277 31.99 17.29 19.66
C ILE A 277 32.44 18.43 20.57
N ARG A 278 33.04 19.50 20.02
CA ARG A 278 33.53 20.64 20.79
C ARG A 278 32.42 21.34 21.57
N ARG A 279 31.21 21.37 21.01
CA ARG A 279 30.01 21.91 21.66
C ARG A 279 29.44 21.01 22.75
N SER A 280 29.89 19.76 22.87
CA SER A 280 29.43 18.83 23.91
C SER A 280 30.22 19.02 25.22
N PRO A 281 29.58 19.42 26.33
CA PRO A 281 30.27 19.62 27.61
C PRO A 281 30.95 18.34 28.14
N PHE A 282 30.39 17.17 27.81
CA PHE A 282 30.95 15.90 28.24
C PHE A 282 32.16 15.48 27.40
N ARG A 283 32.12 15.70 26.08
CA ARG A 283 33.16 15.21 25.16
C ARG A 283 34.33 16.18 25.01
N SER A 284 34.08 17.48 25.10
CA SER A 284 35.12 18.50 24.96
C SER A 284 36.16 18.50 26.09
N ARG A 285 35.86 17.83 27.22
CA ARG A 285 36.78 17.75 28.38
C ARG A 285 37.87 16.69 28.25
N PHE A 286 37.77 15.78 27.28
CA PHE A 286 38.79 14.75 27.10
C PHE A 286 39.99 15.36 26.38
N GLN A 287 41.19 15.13 26.92
CA GLN A 287 42.45 15.59 26.36
C GLN A 287 43.53 14.54 26.64
N LEU A 288 44.52 14.44 25.75
CA LEU A 288 45.69 13.61 25.99
C LEU A 288 46.58 14.26 27.07
N LYS A 289 46.92 13.50 28.12
CA LYS A 289 47.85 13.97 29.14
C LYS A 289 49.29 13.78 28.67
N ALA A 290 50.25 14.39 29.37
CA ALA A 290 51.68 14.27 29.04
C ALA A 290 52.16 12.81 28.92
N ALA A 291 51.68 11.92 29.79
CA ALA A 291 52.00 10.49 29.71
C ALA A 291 51.40 9.81 28.46
N ASP A 292 50.18 10.18 28.07
CA ASP A 292 49.52 9.66 26.87
C ASP A 292 50.25 10.14 25.61
N LYS A 293 50.62 11.43 25.55
CA LYS A 293 51.38 12.03 24.44
C LYS A 293 52.75 11.36 24.27
N ARG A 294 53.47 11.15 25.38
CA ARG A 294 54.73 10.40 25.38
C ARG A 294 54.56 8.98 24.85
N TYR A 295 53.53 8.27 25.28
CA TYR A 295 53.26 6.92 24.79
C TYR A 295 53.01 6.90 23.28
N VAL A 296 52.25 7.87 22.74
CA VAL A 296 52.03 8.02 21.30
C VAL A 296 53.35 8.29 20.57
N GLN A 297 54.23 9.14 21.10
CA GLN A 297 55.55 9.42 20.52
C GLN A 297 56.48 8.19 20.55
N GLU A 298 56.53 7.48 21.68
CA GLU A 298 57.38 6.30 21.87
C GLU A 298 56.95 5.14 20.96
N LYS A 299 55.64 4.98 20.68
CA LYS A 299 55.12 3.91 19.82
C LYS A 299 55.01 4.28 18.35
N GLY A 300 54.76 5.55 18.04
CA GLY A 300 54.49 6.03 16.69
C GLY A 300 53.03 5.85 16.26
N MET A 301 52.58 6.73 15.36
CA MET A 301 51.17 6.83 14.93
C MET A 301 50.64 5.56 14.27
N GLU A 302 51.48 4.82 13.53
CA GLU A 302 51.05 3.59 12.85
C GLU A 302 50.72 2.47 13.84
N VAL A 303 51.51 2.34 14.90
CA VAL A 303 51.25 1.37 15.97
C VAL A 303 49.97 1.74 16.72
N ILE A 304 49.76 3.03 17.01
CA ILE A 304 48.53 3.51 17.65
C ILE A 304 47.30 3.27 16.77
N ARG A 305 47.43 3.42 15.45
CA ARG A 305 46.37 3.07 14.48
C ARG A 305 46.04 1.59 14.51
N SER A 306 47.06 0.72 14.53
CA SER A 306 46.85 -0.73 14.69
C SER A 306 46.10 -1.05 15.98
N HIS A 307 46.51 -0.46 17.11
CA HIS A 307 45.81 -0.63 18.38
C HIS A 307 44.35 -0.17 18.30
N ALA A 308 44.07 0.94 17.60
CA ALA A 308 42.70 1.41 17.40
C ALA A 308 41.88 0.42 16.58
N GLY A 309 42.46 -0.14 15.51
CA GLY A 309 41.82 -1.19 14.70
C GLY A 309 41.42 -2.40 15.54
N ASP A 310 42.34 -2.92 16.35
CA ASP A 310 42.08 -4.09 17.21
C ASP A 310 40.99 -3.79 18.26
N LEU A 311 41.05 -2.60 18.88
CA LEU A 311 40.06 -2.19 19.87
C LEU A 311 38.66 -2.01 19.27
N VAL A 312 38.55 -1.42 18.07
CA VAL A 312 37.27 -1.28 17.36
C VAL A 312 36.73 -2.65 16.97
N ARG A 313 37.56 -3.51 16.38
CA ARG A 313 37.19 -4.87 15.97
C ARG A 313 36.69 -5.71 17.14
N GLN A 314 37.38 -5.67 18.27
CA GLN A 314 37.04 -6.52 19.42
C GLN A 314 35.85 -5.97 20.23
N ARG A 315 35.72 -4.64 20.37
CA ARG A 315 34.82 -4.04 21.35
C ARG A 315 33.60 -3.32 20.77
N LEU A 316 33.60 -3.02 19.47
CA LEU A 316 32.52 -2.27 18.81
C LEU A 316 31.94 -2.98 17.60
N ALA A 317 32.75 -3.77 16.89
CA ALA A 317 32.33 -4.45 15.67
C ALA A 317 31.25 -5.53 15.86
N PRO A 318 31.22 -6.33 16.95
CA PRO A 318 30.18 -7.33 17.13
C PRO A 318 28.77 -6.72 17.19
N ALA A 319 27.78 -7.42 16.63
CA ALA A 319 26.37 -7.02 16.68
C ALA A 319 25.84 -6.92 18.12
N HIS A 320 26.29 -7.84 18.97
CA HIS A 320 25.90 -7.95 20.36
C HIS A 320 27.14 -7.87 21.25
N ILE A 321 27.19 -6.86 22.13
CA ILE A 321 28.28 -6.64 23.07
C ILE A 321 27.69 -6.77 24.48
N PRO A 322 28.08 -7.80 25.26
CA PRO A 322 27.46 -8.09 26.57
C PRO A 322 27.50 -6.93 27.57
N ASN A 323 28.52 -6.06 27.47
CA ASN A 323 28.71 -4.89 28.32
C ASN A 323 28.64 -3.55 27.54
N ASP A 324 27.78 -3.46 26.51
CA ASP A 324 27.62 -2.22 25.74
C ASP A 324 27.26 -1.04 26.65
N GLY A 325 27.89 0.11 26.40
CA GLY A 325 27.89 1.28 27.28
C GLY A 325 28.99 1.30 28.34
N LYS A 326 29.69 0.17 28.57
CA LYS A 326 30.79 0.04 29.57
C LYS A 326 32.04 -0.66 29.03
N GLN A 327 32.11 -0.94 27.72
CA GLN A 327 33.20 -1.70 27.09
C GLN A 327 34.52 -0.94 26.97
N THR A 328 34.49 0.40 26.99
CA THR A 328 35.67 1.25 26.81
C THR A 328 36.07 1.89 28.14
N PRO A 329 37.23 1.53 28.72
CA PRO A 329 37.80 2.19 29.89
C PRO A 329 37.97 3.69 29.68
N MET A 330 38.03 4.46 30.77
CA MET A 330 38.21 5.92 30.70
C MET A 330 39.68 6.36 30.77
N LYS A 331 40.62 5.42 30.98
CA LYS A 331 42.05 5.66 31.21
C LYS A 331 42.89 4.46 30.73
N GLY A 332 44.20 4.64 30.63
CA GLY A 332 45.17 3.56 30.45
C GLY A 332 45.66 3.35 29.01
N HIS A 333 45.02 3.99 28.03
CA HIS A 333 45.50 4.01 26.65
C HIS A 333 44.97 5.24 25.90
N PRO A 334 45.76 5.92 25.04
CA PRO A 334 45.31 7.11 24.31
C PRO A 334 44.08 6.86 23.43
N VAL A 335 43.95 5.67 22.83
CA VAL A 335 42.76 5.30 22.02
C VAL A 335 41.49 5.25 22.86
N PHE A 336 41.56 4.87 24.14
CA PHE A 336 40.36 4.88 25.00
C PHE A 336 39.85 6.30 25.23
N LEU A 337 40.76 7.25 25.45
CA LEU A 337 40.42 8.67 25.56
C LEU A 337 39.82 9.18 24.25
N ALA A 338 40.42 8.82 23.11
CA ALA A 338 39.89 9.17 21.79
C ALA A 338 38.49 8.60 21.55
N GLN A 339 38.21 7.35 21.95
CA GLN A 339 36.89 6.75 21.81
C GLN A 339 35.81 7.52 22.58
N HIS A 340 36.14 7.99 23.79
CA HIS A 340 35.23 8.84 24.57
C HIS A 340 35.11 10.26 24.02
N ALA A 341 36.20 10.86 23.55
CA ALA A 341 36.19 12.18 22.94
C ALA A 341 35.36 12.20 21.64
N CYS A 342 35.50 11.18 20.79
CA CYS A 342 34.88 11.13 19.48
C CYS A 342 33.45 10.60 19.46
N GLY A 343 33.00 9.94 20.53
CA GLY A 343 31.71 9.26 20.50
C GLY A 343 31.74 7.87 19.88
N CYS A 344 32.89 7.21 19.98
CA CYS A 344 33.11 5.85 19.52
C CYS A 344 33.33 4.89 20.70
N CYS A 345 32.81 5.16 21.91
CA CYS A 345 33.02 4.32 23.09
C CYS A 345 31.97 3.22 23.29
N CYS A 346 30.81 3.31 22.63
CA CYS A 346 29.77 2.28 22.63
C CYS A 346 28.83 2.39 21.43
N ARG A 347 27.94 1.40 21.22
CA ARG A 347 26.98 1.44 20.09
C ARG A 347 26.00 2.59 20.23
N GLY A 348 25.57 2.92 21.44
CA GLY A 348 24.73 4.08 21.69
C GLY A 348 25.41 5.40 21.30
N CYS A 349 26.72 5.52 21.51
CA CYS A 349 27.48 6.70 21.07
C CYS A 349 27.66 6.72 19.54
N LEU A 350 27.94 5.56 18.92
CA LEU A 350 28.03 5.44 17.46
C LEU A 350 26.71 5.84 16.78
N GLY A 351 25.57 5.36 17.28
CA GLY A 351 24.26 5.74 16.78
C GLY A 351 23.97 7.23 16.97
N LYS A 352 24.35 7.80 18.12
CA LYS A 352 24.10 9.22 18.40
C LYS A 352 24.97 10.15 17.56
N TRP A 353 26.27 9.87 17.41
CA TRP A 353 27.24 10.83 16.88
C TRP A 353 27.59 10.61 15.40
N HIS A 354 27.48 9.36 14.95
CA HIS A 354 27.92 8.93 13.62
C HIS A 354 26.78 8.33 12.78
N GLY A 355 25.57 8.19 13.34
CA GLY A 355 24.44 7.61 12.62
C GLY A 355 24.49 6.09 12.45
N ILE A 356 25.47 5.40 13.04
CA ILE A 356 25.67 3.96 12.88
C ILE A 356 24.75 3.20 13.86
N PRO A 357 23.75 2.43 13.38
CA PRO A 357 22.74 1.80 14.25
C PRO A 357 23.35 0.69 15.10
N ALA A 358 22.77 0.41 16.28
CA ALA A 358 23.16 -0.73 17.12
C ALA A 358 22.56 -2.05 16.60
N GLY A 359 23.04 -3.20 17.11
CA GLY A 359 22.43 -4.51 16.83
C GLY A 359 22.86 -5.19 15.53
N ILE A 360 23.73 -4.54 14.73
CA ILE A 360 24.26 -5.08 13.47
C ILE A 360 25.80 -5.07 13.54
N PRO A 361 26.51 -6.09 13.02
CA PRO A 361 27.96 -6.06 12.96
C PRO A 361 28.46 -4.82 12.19
N LEU A 362 29.54 -4.18 12.64
CA LEU A 362 30.15 -3.09 11.88
C LEU A 362 30.78 -3.63 10.59
N THR A 363 30.52 -2.97 9.47
CA THR A 363 31.22 -3.25 8.22
C THR A 363 32.70 -2.86 8.33
N GLU A 364 33.55 -3.38 7.44
CA GLU A 364 34.96 -3.00 7.39
C GLU A 364 35.14 -1.49 7.15
N GLU A 365 34.31 -0.90 6.28
CA GLU A 365 34.27 0.54 6.01
C GLU A 365 33.92 1.35 7.27
N GLN A 366 32.91 0.91 8.03
CA GLN A 366 32.53 1.56 9.29
C GLN A 366 33.64 1.45 10.35
N GLN A 367 34.32 0.30 10.42
CA GLN A 367 35.44 0.12 11.32
C GLN A 367 36.61 1.04 10.93
N ALA A 368 36.95 1.12 9.65
CA ALA A 368 37.98 2.01 9.12
C ALA A 368 37.66 3.48 9.41
N TYR A 369 36.44 3.92 9.11
CA TYR A 369 35.96 5.27 9.42
C TYR A 369 36.10 5.64 10.91
N ILE A 370 35.75 4.71 11.81
CA ILE A 370 35.91 4.93 13.25
C ILE A 370 37.38 5.07 13.60
N VAL A 371 38.25 4.19 13.10
CA VAL A 371 39.70 4.27 13.33
C VAL A 371 40.26 5.60 12.84
N ASP A 372 39.91 6.03 11.63
CA ASP A 372 40.35 7.31 11.08
C ASP A 372 39.91 8.48 11.94
N THR A 373 38.65 8.49 12.39
CA THR A 373 38.13 9.51 13.30
C THR A 373 38.94 9.60 14.59
N LEU A 374 39.28 8.46 15.19
CA LEU A 374 40.09 8.40 16.41
C LEU A 374 41.51 8.92 16.17
N MET A 375 42.12 8.51 15.05
CA MET A 375 43.48 8.92 14.70
C MET A 375 43.57 10.41 14.35
N THR A 376 42.55 10.98 13.69
CA THR A 376 42.45 12.43 13.45
C THR A 376 42.39 13.20 14.76
N TRP A 377 41.60 12.74 15.74
CA TRP A 377 41.54 13.39 17.05
C TRP A 377 42.88 13.32 17.79
N ILE A 378 43.51 12.13 17.82
CA ILE A 378 44.82 11.94 18.44
C ILE A 378 45.87 12.85 17.79
N GLY A 379 45.90 12.92 16.45
CA GLY A 379 46.81 13.79 15.71
C GLY A 379 46.67 15.26 16.13
N ARG A 380 45.44 15.80 16.17
CA ARG A 380 45.18 17.18 16.62
C ARG A 380 45.66 17.42 18.05
N GLN A 381 45.42 16.46 18.96
CA GLN A 381 45.88 16.56 20.36
C GLN A 381 47.40 16.52 20.51
N MET A 382 48.11 15.91 19.57
CA MET A 382 49.57 15.90 19.54
C MET A 382 50.16 17.22 19.02
N GLU A 383 49.42 17.96 18.19
CA GLU A 383 49.80 19.25 17.62
C GLU A 383 49.47 20.44 18.56
N GLU A 384 48.47 20.30 19.42
CA GLU A 384 48.13 21.28 20.45
C GLU A 384 49.20 21.31 21.55
N THR A 385 50.04 22.35 21.56
CA THR A 385 51.16 22.57 22.50
C THR A 385 50.71 22.86 23.92
#